data_AF-A0A4R8R736-F1
#
_entry.id   AF-A0A4R8R736-F1
#
_cell.length_a   1.000
_cell.length_b   1.000
_cell.length_c   1.000
_cell.angle_alpha   90.00
_cell.angle_beta   90.00
_cell.angle_gamma   90.00
#
_symmetry.space_group_name_H-M   'P 1'
#
loop_
_entity.id
_entity.type
_entity.pdbx_description
1 polymer ?
#
loop_
_entity_poly.entity_id
_entity_poly.type
_entity_poly.pdbx_seq_one_letter_code
_entity_poly.pdbx_strand_id
1 'polypeptide(L)'
;MDYHFVTAQEFQRLIDTGALLEWADIHRGLQRSGTPAAPVRAAMEAGRPTLIEVDLAGARAIKAALPQALTVFLAPPSWEALVQRLTGRGTESEDVIARRLETAEVEMAAQSDFDVVVVNDQLENASAQLVSLLVGR
;
A
#
# COMPACT_ATOMS: atom_id res chain seq x y z
N MET A 1 -10.03 14.49 -7.24
CA MET A 1 -8.94 15.20 -6.56
C MET A 1 -7.93 14.15 -6.22
N ASP A 2 -6.75 14.20 -6.84
CA ASP A 2 -5.80 13.08 -6.79
C ASP A 2 -4.85 13.17 -5.58
N TYR A 3 -4.54 14.38 -5.09
CA TYR A 3 -3.67 14.62 -3.93
C TYR A 3 -4.06 15.89 -3.16
N HIS A 4 -3.68 15.96 -1.88
CA HIS A 4 -3.70 17.17 -1.06
C HIS A 4 -2.29 17.76 -0.98
N PHE A 5 -2.00 18.74 -1.84
CA PHE A 5 -0.68 19.36 -1.92
C PHE A 5 -0.44 20.34 -0.77
N VAL A 6 0.69 20.20 -0.09
CA VAL A 6 1.13 21.07 1.01
C VAL A 6 2.58 21.50 0.80
N THR A 7 3.00 22.55 1.52
CA THR A 7 4.41 22.94 1.54
C THR A 7 5.23 21.92 2.35
N ALA A 8 6.55 21.88 2.14
CA ALA A 8 7.43 21.03 2.92
C ALA A 8 7.38 21.32 4.43
N GLN A 9 7.26 22.61 4.81
CA GLN A 9 7.11 23.03 6.19
C GLN A 9 5.81 22.48 6.80
N GLU A 10 4.71 22.56 6.06
CA GLU A 10 3.42 22.02 6.51
C GLU A 10 3.46 20.50 6.59
N PHE A 11 4.08 19.80 5.64
CA PHE A 11 4.25 18.35 5.70
C PHE A 11 5.06 17.94 6.94
N GLN A 12 6.15 18.65 7.25
CA GLN A 12 6.93 18.39 8.47
C GLN A 12 6.09 18.60 9.72
N ARG A 13 5.28 19.66 9.78
CA ARG A 13 4.34 19.89 10.88
C ARG A 13 3.36 18.72 11.04
N LEU A 14 2.86 18.13 9.95
CA LEU A 14 1.98 16.96 9.99
C LEU A 14 2.70 15.72 10.54
N ILE A 15 3.98 15.52 10.22
CA ILE A 15 4.81 14.47 10.81
C ILE A 15 4.95 14.71 12.32
N ASP A 16 5.41 15.91 12.71
CA ASP A 16 5.74 16.24 14.11
C ASP A 16 4.53 16.16 15.04
N THR A 17 3.33 16.41 14.50
CA THR A 17 2.07 16.35 15.25
C THR A 17 1.41 14.97 15.22
N GLY A 18 2.01 13.98 14.55
CA GLY A 18 1.42 12.64 14.40
C GLY A 18 0.12 12.63 13.57
N ALA A 19 -0.02 13.59 12.65
CA ALA A 19 -1.23 13.74 11.83
C ALA A 19 -1.25 12.83 10.58
N LEU A 20 -0.17 12.08 10.33
CA LEU A 20 -0.05 11.11 9.24
C LEU A 20 -0.07 9.69 9.80
N LEU A 21 -0.82 8.78 9.16
CA LEU A 21 -0.81 7.36 9.49
C LEU A 21 0.44 6.66 8.98
N GLU A 22 0.94 7.11 7.83
CA GLU A 22 2.21 6.73 7.24
C GLU A 22 2.75 7.88 6.40
N TRP A 23 4.05 7.85 6.12
CA TRP A 23 4.68 8.73 5.14
C TRP A 23 6.01 8.15 4.66
N ALA A 24 6.45 8.57 3.47
CA ALA A 24 7.73 8.19 2.90
C ALA A 24 8.36 9.31 2.05
N ASP A 25 9.68 9.27 1.93
CA ASP A 25 10.43 10.07 0.96
C ASP A 25 10.33 9.42 -0.44
N ILE A 26 9.88 10.19 -1.42
CA ILE A 26 9.71 9.75 -2.81
C ILE A 26 10.87 10.29 -3.65
N HIS A 27 11.35 9.50 -4.61
CA HIS A 27 12.47 9.86 -5.50
C HIS A 27 13.71 10.34 -4.75
N ARG A 28 14.14 9.59 -3.72
CA ARG A 28 15.33 9.88 -2.89
C ARG A 28 15.24 11.25 -2.15
N GLY A 29 14.07 11.59 -1.63
CA GLY A 29 13.85 12.79 -0.84
C GLY A 29 13.52 14.05 -1.64
N LEU A 30 13.24 13.92 -2.95
CA LEU A 30 12.78 15.04 -3.76
C LEU A 30 11.44 15.60 -3.26
N GLN A 31 10.56 14.71 -2.80
CA GLN A 31 9.27 15.05 -2.22
C GLN A 31 8.85 14.01 -1.18
N ARG A 32 7.84 14.32 -0.38
CA ARG A 32 7.23 13.39 0.58
C ARG A 32 5.77 13.16 0.25
N SER A 33 5.32 11.94 0.49
CA SER A 33 3.91 11.56 0.42
C SER A 33 3.52 10.82 1.69
N GLY A 34 2.23 10.83 2.03
CA GLY A 34 1.73 10.12 3.19
C GLY A 34 0.21 10.23 3.32
N THR A 35 -0.36 9.37 4.16
CA THR A 35 -1.80 9.26 4.37
C THR A 35 -2.23 10.08 5.59
N PRO A 36 -3.00 11.17 5.42
CA PRO A 36 -3.48 11.97 6.55
C PRO A 36 -4.53 11.21 7.38
N ALA A 37 -4.37 11.23 8.70
CA ALA A 37 -5.24 10.48 9.61
C ALA A 37 -6.66 11.08 9.70
N ALA A 38 -6.80 12.40 9.67
CA ALA A 38 -8.08 13.09 9.84
C ALA A 38 -9.16 12.66 8.82
N PRO A 39 -8.93 12.68 7.50
CA PRO A 39 -9.95 12.25 6.54
C PRO A 39 -10.27 10.75 6.63
N VAL A 40 -9.30 9.90 6.96
CA VAL A 40 -9.52 8.47 7.20
C VAL A 40 -10.45 8.27 8.39
N ARG A 41 -10.14 8.89 9.54
CA ARG A 41 -10.99 8.79 10.75
C ARG A 41 -12.39 9.33 10.50
N ALA A 42 -12.51 10.48 9.84
CA ALA A 42 -13.81 11.06 9.51
C ALA A 42 -14.64 10.16 8.56
N ALA A 43 -14.00 9.47 7.61
CA ALA A 43 -14.69 8.50 6.76
C ALA A 43 -15.18 7.28 7.55
N MET A 44 -14.35 6.75 8.45
CA MET A 44 -14.71 5.65 9.34
C MET A 44 -15.86 6.02 10.30
N GLU A 45 -15.80 7.21 10.91
CA GLU A 45 -16.85 7.72 11.81
C GLU A 45 -18.18 7.93 11.09
N ALA A 46 -18.13 8.31 9.81
CA ALA A 46 -19.30 8.42 8.95
C ALA A 46 -19.84 7.05 8.46
N GLY A 47 -19.26 5.92 8.90
CA GLY A 47 -19.65 4.58 8.48
C GLY A 47 -19.33 4.27 7.02
N ARG A 48 -18.42 5.04 6.39
CA ARG A 48 -18.04 4.81 4.99
C ARG A 48 -16.88 3.81 4.92
N PRO A 49 -16.98 2.76 4.09
CA PRO A 49 -15.85 1.89 3.79
C PRO A 49 -14.66 2.73 3.31
N THR A 50 -13.50 2.51 3.93
CA THR A 50 -12.27 3.26 3.64
C THR A 50 -11.19 2.29 3.24
N LEU A 51 -10.63 2.47 2.03
CA LEU A 51 -9.52 1.71 1.49
C LEU A 51 -8.28 2.60 1.43
N ILE A 52 -7.15 2.09 1.87
CA ILE A 52 -5.84 2.75 1.78
C ILE A 52 -4.90 1.81 1.04
N GLU A 53 -4.30 2.28 -0.06
CA GLU A 53 -3.30 1.56 -0.84
C GLU A 53 -1.91 2.14 -0.53
N VAL A 54 -1.01 1.29 -0.03
CA VAL A 54 0.35 1.65 0.40
C VAL A 54 1.31 0.49 0.18
N ASP A 55 2.60 0.77 0.21
CA ASP A 55 3.64 -0.27 0.25
C ASP A 55 3.68 -1.00 1.61
N LEU A 56 4.60 -1.96 1.75
CA LEU A 56 4.75 -2.74 2.98
C LEU A 56 5.10 -1.91 4.22
N ALA A 57 5.94 -0.88 4.06
CA ALA A 57 6.34 -0.03 5.17
C ALA A 57 5.14 0.82 5.64
N GLY A 58 4.39 1.38 4.68
CA GLY A 58 3.15 2.10 4.92
C GLY A 58 2.09 1.23 5.59
N ALA A 59 1.90 -0.02 5.13
CA ALA A 59 0.92 -0.94 5.72
C ALA A 59 1.24 -1.25 7.19
N ARG A 60 2.52 -1.49 7.52
CA ARG A 60 2.98 -1.69 8.91
C ARG A 60 2.78 -0.45 9.77
N ALA A 61 3.11 0.74 9.25
CA ALA A 61 2.90 2.01 9.96
C ALA A 61 1.41 2.26 10.23
N ILE A 62 0.54 2.02 9.25
CA ILE A 62 -0.92 2.12 9.40
C ILE A 62 -1.41 1.14 10.45
N LYS A 63 -0.99 -0.13 10.44
CA LYS A 63 -1.41 -1.14 11.43
C LYS A 63 -0.99 -0.74 12.85
N ALA A 64 0.18 -0.10 13.01
CA ALA A 64 0.61 0.44 14.30
C ALA A 64 -0.25 1.64 14.76
N ALA A 65 -0.63 2.54 13.85
CA ALA A 65 -1.43 3.73 14.15
C ALA A 65 -2.95 3.46 14.27
N LEU A 66 -3.44 2.42 13.60
CA LEU A 66 -4.83 1.95 13.55
C LEU A 66 -4.87 0.42 13.68
N PRO A 67 -4.70 -0.16 14.89
CA PRO A 67 -4.68 -1.61 15.09
C PRO A 67 -5.94 -2.35 14.61
N GLN A 68 -7.08 -1.65 14.54
CA GLN A 68 -8.35 -2.16 14.04
C GLN A 68 -8.46 -2.22 12.52
N ALA A 69 -7.50 -1.64 11.78
CA ALA A 69 -7.45 -1.74 10.34
C ALA A 69 -7.24 -3.22 9.93
N LEU A 70 -7.98 -3.65 8.92
CA LEU A 70 -7.77 -4.93 8.27
C LEU A 70 -6.69 -4.76 7.21
N THR A 71 -5.55 -5.44 7.35
CA THR A 71 -4.47 -5.42 6.37
C THR A 71 -4.64 -6.58 5.39
N VAL A 72 -4.61 -6.26 4.09
CA VAL A 72 -4.75 -7.25 3.01
C VAL A 72 -3.49 -7.24 2.15
N PHE A 73 -2.83 -8.38 2.02
CA PHE A 73 -1.74 -8.58 1.06
C PHE A 73 -2.31 -9.07 -0.27
N LEU A 74 -2.06 -8.36 -1.36
CA LEU A 74 -2.50 -8.74 -2.70
C LEU A 74 -1.41 -9.57 -3.39
N ALA A 75 -1.48 -10.89 -3.25
CA ALA A 75 -0.48 -11.81 -3.79
C ALA A 75 -0.67 -12.06 -5.30
N PRO A 76 0.41 -12.25 -6.07
CA PRO A 76 0.31 -12.84 -7.41
C PRO A 76 -0.14 -14.31 -7.32
N PRO A 77 -0.66 -14.90 -8.41
CA PRO A 77 -1.10 -16.30 -8.42
C PRO A 77 0.07 -17.29 -8.35
N SER A 78 1.25 -16.88 -8.80
CA SER A 78 2.49 -17.63 -8.63
C SER A 78 3.70 -16.69 -8.75
N TRP A 79 4.88 -17.18 -8.37
CA TRP A 79 6.15 -16.48 -8.57
C TRP A 79 6.41 -16.24 -10.07
N GLU A 80 6.16 -17.24 -10.92
CA GLU A 80 6.35 -17.14 -12.36
C GLU A 80 5.47 -16.06 -12.98
N ALA A 81 4.22 -15.95 -12.53
CA ALA A 81 3.31 -14.89 -12.98
C ALA A 81 3.81 -13.49 -12.58
N LEU A 82 4.40 -13.36 -11.39
CA LEU A 82 5.04 -12.11 -10.97
C LEU A 82 6.25 -11.78 -11.84
N VAL A 83 7.15 -12.74 -12.05
CA VAL A 83 8.34 -12.58 -12.92
C VAL A 83 7.93 -12.15 -14.32
N GLN A 84 6.89 -12.75 -14.91
CA GLN A 84 6.38 -12.37 -16.22
C GLN A 84 5.87 -10.93 -16.25
N ARG A 85 5.17 -10.47 -15.20
CA ARG A 85 4.70 -9.07 -15.10
C ARG A 85 5.85 -8.08 -14.93
N LEU A 86 6.89 -8.44 -14.17
CA LEU A 86 8.07 -7.60 -13.93
C LEU A 86 8.96 -7.49 -15.17
N THR A 87 9.05 -8.55 -15.98
CA THR A 87 9.90 -8.61 -17.19
C THR A 87 9.17 -8.16 -18.46
N GLY A 88 7.85 -8.31 -18.52
CA GLY A 88 7.04 -8.13 -19.74
C GLY A 88 6.98 -6.70 -20.30
N ARG A 89 7.44 -5.68 -19.56
CA ARG A 89 7.50 -4.30 -20.08
C ARG A 89 8.63 -4.11 -21.10
N GLY A 90 9.65 -4.97 -21.11
CA GLY A 90 10.68 -5.03 -22.16
C GLY A 90 11.56 -3.78 -22.35
N THR A 91 11.40 -2.76 -21.50
CA THR A 91 12.09 -1.45 -21.60
C THR A 91 13.16 -1.24 -20.52
N GLU A 92 13.32 -2.20 -19.61
CA GLU A 92 14.24 -2.11 -18.47
C GLU A 92 15.48 -2.98 -18.69
N SER A 93 16.62 -2.56 -18.15
CA SER A 93 17.86 -3.35 -18.21
C SER A 93 17.78 -4.57 -17.28
N GLU A 94 18.63 -5.57 -17.54
CA GLU A 94 18.73 -6.79 -16.72
C GLU A 94 19.00 -6.46 -15.25
N ASP A 95 19.86 -5.48 -14.96
CA ASP A 95 20.16 -5.04 -13.59
C ASP A 95 18.92 -4.47 -12.86
N VAL A 96 18.06 -3.75 -13.58
CA VAL A 96 16.82 -3.21 -13.02
C VAL A 96 15.82 -4.32 -12.73
N ILE A 97 15.69 -5.29 -13.64
CA ILE A 97 14.84 -6.46 -13.46
C ILE A 97 15.31 -7.28 -12.25
N ALA A 98 16.61 -7.56 -12.14
CA ALA A 98 17.18 -8.29 -11.01
C ALA A 98 16.88 -7.59 -9.68
N ARG A 99 17.06 -6.26 -9.61
CA ARG A 99 16.72 -5.49 -8.41
C ARG A 99 15.24 -5.56 -8.05
N ARG A 100 14.34 -5.50 -9.05
CA ARG A 100 12.90 -5.61 -8.82
C ARG A 100 12.49 -7.00 -8.35
N LEU A 101 13.15 -8.04 -8.84
CA LEU A 101 12.94 -9.42 -8.37
C LEU A 101 13.42 -9.61 -6.93
N GLU A 102 14.59 -9.10 -6.56
CA GLU A 102 15.05 -9.10 -5.17
C GLU A 102 14.05 -8.40 -4.23
N THR A 103 13.55 -7.22 -4.64
CA THR A 103 12.50 -6.52 -3.87
C THR A 103 11.24 -7.38 -3.75
N ALA A 104 10.81 -8.00 -4.84
CA ALA A 104 9.62 -8.86 -4.85
C ALA A 104 9.74 -10.09 -3.94
N GLU A 105 10.92 -10.72 -3.83
CA GLU A 105 11.16 -11.83 -2.89
C GLU A 105 10.97 -11.39 -1.45
N VAL A 106 11.55 -10.24 -1.09
CA VAL A 106 11.40 -9.64 0.25
C VAL A 106 9.94 -9.29 0.52
N GLU A 107 9.24 -8.76 -0.48
CA GLU A 107 7.83 -8.39 -0.32
C GLU A 107 6.93 -9.61 -0.13
N MET A 108 7.14 -10.66 -0.93
CA MET A 108 6.39 -11.93 -0.83
C MET A 108 6.62 -12.66 0.50
N ALA A 109 7.83 -12.55 1.08
CA ALA A 109 8.13 -13.11 2.39
C ALA A 109 7.36 -12.41 3.53
N ALA A 110 6.95 -11.16 3.34
CA ALA A 110 6.20 -10.39 4.33
C ALA A 110 4.69 -10.65 4.33
N GLN A 111 4.17 -11.49 3.42
CA GLN A 111 2.72 -11.75 3.31
C GLN A 111 2.10 -12.26 4.63
N SER A 112 2.87 -12.95 5.47
CA SER A 112 2.41 -13.46 6.77
C SER A 112 2.17 -12.37 7.82
N ASP A 113 2.60 -11.13 7.56
CA ASP A 113 2.38 -9.99 8.46
C ASP A 113 0.97 -9.38 8.30
N PHE A 114 0.20 -9.83 7.30
CA PHE A 114 -1.11 -9.29 6.96
C PHE A 114 -2.23 -10.15 7.54
N ASP A 115 -3.37 -9.52 7.85
CA ASP A 115 -4.53 -10.24 8.40
C ASP A 115 -5.14 -11.19 7.35
N VAL A 116 -5.09 -10.82 6.07
CA VAL A 116 -5.66 -11.58 4.95
C VAL A 116 -4.71 -11.54 3.75
N VAL A 117 -4.61 -12.65 3.03
CA VAL A 117 -3.96 -12.71 1.71
C VAL A 117 -5.04 -12.93 0.65
N VAL A 118 -5.11 -12.03 -0.34
CA VAL A 118 -5.97 -12.16 -1.52
C VAL A 118 -5.09 -12.48 -2.72
N VAL A 119 -5.33 -13.60 -3.38
CA VAL A 119 -4.59 -13.99 -4.59
C VAL A 119 -5.21 -13.31 -5.80
N ASN A 120 -4.40 -12.59 -6.57
CA ASN A 120 -4.78 -11.85 -7.77
C ASN A 120 -4.56 -12.68 -9.04
N ASP A 121 -5.34 -13.76 -9.16
CA ASP A 121 -5.37 -14.65 -10.32
C ASP A 121 -6.25 -14.11 -11.45
N GLN A 122 -7.47 -13.70 -11.11
CA GLN A 122 -8.49 -13.11 -11.96
C GLN A 122 -8.97 -11.82 -11.30
N LEU A 123 -8.99 -10.73 -12.07
CA LEU A 123 -9.31 -9.40 -11.59
C LEU A 123 -10.67 -9.38 -10.88
N GLU A 124 -11.66 -10.07 -11.46
CA GLU A 124 -13.04 -10.12 -10.97
C GLU A 124 -13.12 -10.79 -9.60
N ASN A 125 -12.40 -11.90 -9.41
CA ASN A 125 -12.40 -12.66 -8.15
C ASN A 125 -11.71 -11.87 -7.03
N ALA A 126 -10.52 -11.33 -7.31
CA ALA A 126 -9.77 -10.53 -6.35
C ALA A 126 -10.55 -9.27 -5.95
N SER A 127 -11.18 -8.60 -6.92
CA SER A 127 -12.03 -7.43 -6.67
C SER A 127 -13.25 -7.79 -5.82
N ALA A 128 -13.93 -8.89 -6.12
CA ALA A 128 -15.09 -9.34 -5.35
C ALA A 128 -14.72 -9.67 -3.90
N GLN A 129 -13.56 -10.31 -3.67
CA GLN A 129 -13.05 -10.58 -2.33
C GLN A 129 -12.74 -9.29 -1.57
N LEU A 130 -12.04 -8.33 -2.20
CA LEU A 130 -11.74 -7.03 -1.58
C LEU A 130 -13.01 -6.25 -1.23
N VAL A 131 -14.00 -6.24 -2.13
CA VAL A 131 -15.31 -5.61 -1.86
C VAL A 131 -16.00 -6.29 -0.67
N SER A 132 -16.02 -7.62 -0.63
CA SER A 132 -16.58 -8.38 0.49
C SER A 132 -15.92 -8.01 1.83
N LEU A 133 -14.59 -7.85 1.85
CA LEU A 133 -13.86 -7.41 3.06
C LEU A 133 -14.19 -5.97 3.45
N LEU A 134 -14.47 -5.09 2.49
CA LEU A 134 -14.78 -3.68 2.73
C LEU A 134 -16.21 -3.43 3.23
N VAL A 135 -17.19 -4.21 2.77
CA VAL A 135 -18.62 -3.97 3.06
C VAL A 135 -19.30 -5.10 3.84
N GLY A 136 -18.71 -6.30 3.87
CA GLY A 136 -19.33 -7.53 4.38
C GLY A 136 -19.22 -7.75 5.88
N ARG A 137 -19.29 -6.69 6.69
CA ARG A 137 -19.47 -6.82 8.16
C ARG A 137 -20.94 -6.76 8.53
#